data_AF-A0A1C6H825-F1
#
_entry.id   AF-A0A1C6H825-F1
#
_cell.length_a   1.000
_cell.length_b   1.000
_cell.length_c   1.000
_cell.angle_alpha   90.00
_cell.angle_beta   90.00
_cell.angle_gamma   90.00
#
_symmetry.space_group_name_H-M   'P 1'
#
loop_
_entity.id
_entity.type
_entity.pdbx_description
1 polymer ?
#
loop_
_entity_poly.entity_id
_entity_poly.type
_entity_poly.pdbx_seq_one_letter_code
_entity_poly.pdbx_strand_id
1 'polypeptide(L)'
;MPEHKTIGQLMEEMRLKAGAQNYHGHGYMDLERFAEDTRHMIIFDVLSHDSPVGWKGERTRLFLTDNGYQKSLESQEKGHIKILSHAKVRQGNLYYDRSDQPR
;
A
#
# COMPACT_ATOMS: atom_id res chain seq x y z
N MET A 1 4.65 31.00 17.93
CA MET A 1 3.68 30.04 18.47
C MET A 1 4.25 28.65 18.23
N PRO A 2 4.38 27.76 19.23
CA PRO A 2 4.73 26.38 18.94
C PRO A 2 3.58 25.76 18.13
N GLU A 3 3.90 25.08 17.03
CA GLU A 3 2.89 24.38 16.23
C GLU A 3 2.27 23.26 17.07
N HIS A 4 0.97 23.33 17.32
CA HIS A 4 0.22 22.26 17.97
C HIS A 4 0.01 21.14 16.95
N LYS A 5 0.70 20.01 17.15
CA LYS A 5 0.53 18.81 16.32
C LYS A 5 -0.80 18.13 16.64
N THR A 6 -1.48 17.64 15.60
CA THR A 6 -2.65 16.78 15.76
C THR A 6 -2.24 15.41 16.30
N ILE A 7 -3.19 14.67 16.87
CA ILE A 7 -2.96 13.28 17.30
C ILE A 7 -2.43 12.44 16.12
N GLY A 8 -2.94 12.65 14.90
CA GLY A 8 -2.44 11.97 13.70
C GLY A 8 -0.98 12.30 13.38
N GLN A 9 -0.55 13.54 13.53
CA GLN A 9 0.85 13.91 13.31
C GLN A 9 1.76 13.29 14.38
N LEU A 10 1.32 13.26 15.63
CA LEU A 10 2.07 12.62 16.72
C LEU A 10 2.20 11.11 16.51
N MET A 11 1.13 10.44 16.08
CA MET A 11 1.17 9.00 15.78
C MET A 11 2.11 8.68 14.62
N GLU A 12 2.11 9.49 13.56
CA GLU A 12 3.03 9.28 12.44
C GLU A 12 4.49 9.46 12.85
N GLU A 13 4.79 10.49 13.65
CA GLU A 13 6.15 10.69 14.17
C GLU A 13 6.63 9.53 15.03
N MET A 14 5.77 8.97 15.88
CA MET A 14 6.10 7.81 16.69
C MET A 14 6.31 6.56 15.84
N ARG A 15 5.50 6.38 14.79
CA ARG A 15 5.62 5.28 13.83
C ARG A 15 6.96 5.34 13.07
N LEU A 16 7.34 6.54 12.60
CA LEU A 16 8.63 6.78 11.95
C LEU A 16 9.81 6.54 12.89
N LYS A 17 9.73 7.01 14.14
CA LYS A 17 10.75 6.76 15.18
C LYS A 17 10.90 5.27 15.51
N ALA A 18 9.83 4.50 15.42
CA ALA A 18 9.86 3.05 15.60
C ALA A 18 10.42 2.28 14.38
N GLY A 19 10.86 2.98 13.32
CA GLY A 19 11.45 2.38 12.13
C GLY A 19 10.44 1.73 11.20
N ALA A 20 9.16 2.10 11.31
CA ALA A 20 8.13 1.53 10.45
C ALA A 20 8.36 1.90 8.98
N GLN A 21 8.21 0.92 8.10
CA GLN A 21 8.41 1.12 6.68
C GLN A 21 7.36 2.08 6.10
N ASN A 22 7.81 2.99 5.24
CA ASN A 22 6.95 3.85 4.46
C ASN A 22 6.76 3.29 3.06
N TYR A 23 5.51 3.31 2.61
CA TYR A 23 5.16 3.02 1.23
C TYR A 23 4.50 4.26 0.64
N HIS A 24 4.76 4.52 -0.64
CA HIS A 24 4.04 5.54 -1.40
C HIS A 24 2.60 5.05 -1.66
N GLY A 25 1.73 5.95 -2.14
CA GLY A 25 0.33 5.64 -2.40
C GLY A 25 -0.59 6.07 -1.25
N HIS A 26 -1.35 5.14 -0.69
CA HIS A 26 -2.30 5.45 0.38
C HIS A 26 -1.59 5.81 1.69
N GLY A 27 -2.22 6.69 2.47
CA GLY A 27 -1.64 7.22 3.71
C GLY A 27 -1.42 6.14 4.78
N TYR A 28 -0.60 6.46 5.78
CA TYR A 28 -0.22 5.52 6.83
C TYR A 28 -1.40 5.00 7.68
N MET A 29 -2.51 5.74 7.71
CA MET A 29 -3.72 5.36 8.46
C MET A 29 -4.50 4.22 7.79
N ASP A 30 -4.21 3.92 6.52
CA ASP A 30 -4.85 2.84 5.75
C ASP A 30 -6.38 2.91 5.77
N LEU A 31 -6.96 4.11 5.75
CA LEU A 31 -8.41 4.29 5.87
C LEU A 31 -9.16 3.64 4.70
N GLU A 32 -8.50 3.55 3.55
CA GLU A 32 -9.03 3.00 2.32
C GLU A 32 -9.34 1.50 2.41
N ARG A 33 -8.73 0.79 3.37
CA ARG A 33 -9.08 -0.61 3.65
C ARG A 33 -10.53 -0.80 4.09
N PHE A 34 -11.19 0.26 4.55
CA PHE A 34 -12.58 0.26 5.01
C PHE A 34 -13.59 0.66 3.93
N ALA A 35 -13.14 1.01 2.71
CA ALA A 35 -14.06 1.26 1.61
C ALA A 35 -14.84 -0.02 1.25
N GLU A 36 -16.13 0.13 0.95
CA GLU A 36 -17.08 -0.99 0.77
C GLU A 36 -16.65 -1.95 -0.34
N ASP A 37 -15.97 -1.46 -1.37
CA ASP A 37 -15.53 -2.19 -2.55
C ASP A 37 -14.08 -2.69 -2.46
N THR A 38 -13.34 -2.34 -1.41
CA THR A 38 -11.96 -2.79 -1.22
C THR A 38 -11.92 -4.27 -0.85
N ARG A 39 -11.15 -5.03 -1.61
CA ARG A 39 -11.00 -6.49 -1.46
C ARG A 39 -9.55 -6.94 -1.37
N HIS A 40 -8.62 -6.08 -1.76
CA HIS A 40 -7.22 -6.38 -1.93
C HIS A 40 -6.33 -5.29 -1.34
N MET A 41 -5.20 -5.70 -0.78
CA MET A 41 -4.07 -4.83 -0.50
C MET A 41 -2.85 -5.42 -1.19
N ILE A 42 -2.08 -4.58 -1.86
CA ILE A 42 -0.79 -4.98 -2.45
C ILE A 42 0.31 -4.02 -2.06
N ILE A 43 1.52 -4.56 -1.90
CA ILE A 43 2.78 -3.80 -1.87
C ILE A 43 3.56 -4.20 -3.11
N PHE A 44 4.04 -3.23 -3.88
CA PHE A 44 4.78 -3.48 -5.11
C PHE A 44 5.87 -2.44 -5.37
N ASP A 45 6.89 -2.84 -6.12
CA ASP A 45 7.91 -1.96 -6.67
C ASP A 45 7.49 -1.49 -8.07
N VAL A 46 7.69 -0.21 -8.38
CA VAL A 46 7.47 0.35 -9.72
C VAL A 46 8.76 0.23 -10.54
N LEU A 47 8.69 -0.47 -11.67
CA LEU A 47 9.86 -0.85 -12.46
C LEU A 47 10.03 -0.03 -13.75
N SER A 48 8.93 0.56 -14.26
CA SER A 48 8.93 1.36 -15.48
C SER A 48 8.33 2.75 -15.26
N HIS A 49 8.75 3.72 -16.10
CA HIS A 49 8.09 5.03 -16.21
C HIS A 49 6.72 4.92 -16.90
N ASP A 50 6.46 3.80 -17.58
CA ASP A 50 5.16 3.49 -18.20
C ASP A 50 4.17 2.85 -17.21
N SER A 51 4.52 2.82 -15.91
CA SER A 51 3.59 2.38 -14.89
C SER A 51 2.41 3.35 -14.82
N PRO A 52 1.16 2.84 -14.83
CA PRO A 52 -0.02 3.71 -14.67
C PRO A 52 -0.14 4.29 -13.26
N VAL A 53 0.63 3.78 -12.30
CA VAL A 53 0.59 4.17 -10.88
C VAL A 53 2.02 4.24 -10.30
N GLY A 54 2.29 5.28 -9.50
CA GLY A 54 3.58 5.53 -8.86
C GLY A 54 4.70 5.94 -9.83
N TRP A 55 5.86 6.29 -9.27
CA TRP A 55 7.06 6.65 -10.02
C TRP A 55 8.08 5.51 -10.02
N LYS A 56 8.84 5.37 -11.12
CA LYS A 56 9.86 4.32 -11.23
C LYS A 56 10.84 4.37 -10.04
N GLY A 57 11.04 3.23 -9.39
CA GLY A 57 11.89 3.07 -8.22
C GLY A 57 11.14 3.18 -6.89
N GLU A 58 9.88 3.60 -6.88
CA GLU A 58 9.08 3.64 -5.66
C GLU A 58 8.59 2.27 -5.24
N ARG A 59 8.54 2.06 -3.92
CA ARG A 59 7.71 1.02 -3.31
C ARG A 59 6.40 1.61 -2.85
N THR A 60 5.30 1.04 -3.32
CA THR A 60 3.95 1.59 -3.17
C THR A 60 3.04 0.56 -2.51
N ARG A 61 2.12 1.03 -1.66
CA ARG A 61 1.04 0.23 -1.07
C ARG A 61 -0.30 0.75 -1.58
N LEU A 62 -1.13 -0.14 -2.13
CA LEU A 62 -2.48 0.18 -2.59
C LEU A 62 -3.55 -0.70 -1.96
N PHE A 63 -4.71 -0.10 -1.69
CA PHE A 63 -5.96 -0.78 -1.38
C PHE A 63 -6.83 -0.75 -2.63
N LEU A 64 -7.27 -1.93 -3.07
CA LEU A 64 -7.83 -2.12 -4.39
C LEU A 64 -9.16 -2.89 -4.32
N THR A 65 -10.03 -2.56 -5.26
CA THR A 65 -11.15 -3.42 -5.68
C THR A 65 -10.63 -4.65 -6.42
N ASP A 66 -11.50 -5.64 -6.66
CA ASP A 66 -11.13 -6.80 -7.48
C ASP A 66 -10.65 -6.39 -8.88
N ASN A 67 -11.32 -5.42 -9.52
CA ASN A 67 -10.91 -4.87 -10.82
C ASN A 67 -9.57 -4.13 -10.76
N GLY A 68 -9.34 -3.35 -9.69
CA GLY A 68 -8.06 -2.67 -9.47
C GLY A 68 -6.91 -3.66 -9.36
N TYR A 69 -7.11 -4.74 -8.60
CA TYR A 69 -6.12 -5.80 -8.44
C TYR A 69 -5.84 -6.53 -9.76
N GLN A 70 -6.88 -6.84 -10.55
CA GLN A 70 -6.70 -7.47 -11.86
C GLN A 70 -5.81 -6.61 -12.78
N LYS A 71 -6.04 -5.29 -12.81
CA LYS A 71 -5.18 -4.37 -13.58
C LYS A 71 -3.74 -4.34 -13.07
N SER A 72 -3.52 -4.45 -11.75
CA SER A 72 -2.18 -4.56 -11.19
C SER A 72 -1.48 -5.86 -11.63
N LEU A 73 -2.20 -6.98 -11.72
CA LEU A 73 -1.67 -8.22 -12.27
C LEU A 73 -1.25 -8.05 -13.74
N GLU A 74 -2.09 -7.43 -14.57
CA GLU A 74 -1.74 -7.13 -15.97
C GLU A 74 -0.51 -6.20 -16.08
N SER A 75 -0.39 -5.19 -15.21
CA SER A 75 0.80 -4.34 -15.15
C SER A 75 2.05 -5.11 -14.75
N GLN A 76 1.92 -6.11 -13.87
CA GLN A 76 3.01 -7.00 -13.51
C GLN A 76 3.42 -7.90 -14.68
N GLU A 77 2.47 -8.48 -15.42
CA GLU A 77 2.74 -9.28 -16.61
C GLU A 77 3.48 -8.49 -17.69
N LYS A 78 3.15 -7.20 -17.84
CA LYS A 78 3.85 -6.27 -18.73
C LYS A 78 5.23 -5.82 -18.20
N GLY A 79 5.59 -6.20 -16.97
CA GLY A 79 6.86 -5.84 -16.34
C GLY A 79 6.92 -4.40 -15.82
N HIS A 80 5.79 -3.71 -15.69
CA HIS A 80 5.76 -2.32 -15.22
C HIS A 80 5.91 -2.23 -13.71
N ILE A 81 5.43 -3.24 -12.99
CA ILE A 81 5.52 -3.35 -11.54
C ILE A 81 5.91 -4.77 -11.12
N LYS A 82 6.33 -4.93 -9.88
CA LYS A 82 6.51 -6.24 -9.24
C LYS A 82 5.80 -6.24 -7.89
N ILE A 83 4.75 -7.06 -7.78
CA ILE A 83 4.03 -7.26 -6.52
C ILE A 83 4.91 -8.11 -5.60
N LEU A 84 5.08 -7.64 -4.38
CA LEU A 84 5.93 -8.22 -3.34
C LEU A 84 5.12 -8.85 -2.22
N SER A 85 3.94 -8.31 -1.97
CA SER A 85 3.03 -8.76 -0.92
C SER A 85 1.60 -8.51 -1.35
N HIS A 86 0.74 -9.47 -1.07
CA HIS A 86 -0.69 -9.37 -1.26
C HIS A 86 -1.43 -9.83 0.01
N ALA A 87 -2.52 -9.13 0.31
CA ALA A 87 -3.49 -9.53 1.31
C ALA A 87 -4.91 -9.37 0.78
N LYS A 88 -5.78 -10.33 1.13
CA LYS A 88 -7.23 -10.12 1.03
C LYS A 88 -7.69 -9.18 2.14
N VAL A 89 -8.63 -8.30 1.81
CA VAL A 89 -9.22 -7.34 2.74
C VAL A 89 -10.68 -7.72 2.99
N ARG A 90 -11.07 -7.90 4.25
CA ARG A 90 -12.47 -8.13 4.65
C ARG A 90 -12.82 -7.29 5.86
N GLN A 91 -13.77 -6.38 5.70
CA GLN A 91 -14.17 -5.43 6.76
C GLN A 91 -12.96 -4.69 7.37
N GLY A 92 -12.02 -4.31 6.50
CA GLY A 92 -10.75 -3.67 6.86
C GLY A 92 -9.69 -4.57 7.48
N ASN A 93 -9.96 -5.86 7.72
CA ASN A 93 -8.97 -6.82 8.20
C ASN A 93 -8.13 -7.37 7.04
N LEU A 94 -6.83 -7.52 7.26
CA LEU A 94 -5.86 -7.99 6.27
C LEU A 94 -5.54 -9.47 6.47
N TYR A 95 -5.67 -10.25 5.41
CA TYR A 95 -5.34 -11.67 5.36
C TYR A 95 -4.25 -11.88 4.31
N TYR A 96 -3.00 -11.84 4.76
CA TYR A 96 -1.83 -11.98 3.89
C TYR A 96 -1.72 -13.37 3.30
N ASP A 97 -1.25 -13.44 2.06
CA ASP A 97 -0.87 -14.70 1.46
C ASP A 97 0.35 -15.28 2.19
N ARG A 98 0.42 -16.62 2.24
CA ARG A 98 1.33 -17.35 3.14
C ARG A 98 2.81 -17.10 2.84
N SER A 99 3.14 -16.74 1.60
CA SER A 99 4.49 -16.38 1.15
C SER A 99 4.90 -14.95 1.52
N ASP A 100 3.94 -14.12 1.89
CA ASP A 100 4.07 -12.66 1.88
C ASP A 100 4.12 -12.07 3.28
N GLN A 101 4.16 -12.92 4.32
CA GLN A 101 4.43 -12.48 5.68
C GLN A 101 5.87 -11.94 5.74
N PRO A 102 6.06 -10.64 6.00
CA PRO A 102 7.38 -10.13 6.31
C PRO A 102 7.87 -10.83 7.58
N ARG A 103 9.06 -11.42 7.52
CA ARG A 103 9.80 -11.83 8.72
C ARG A 103 10.39 -10.61 9.40
#